data_AF-C0K020-F1
#
_entry.id   AF-C0K020-F1
#
_cell.length_a   1.000
_cell.length_b   1.000
_cell.length_c   1.000
_cell.angle_alpha   90.00
_cell.angle_beta   90.00
_cell.angle_gamma   90.00
#
_symmetry.space_group_name_H-M   'P 1'
#
loop_
_entity.id
_entity.type
_entity.pdbx_description
1 polymer ?
#
loop_
_entity_poly.entity_id
_entity_poly.type
_entity_poly.pdbx_seq_one_letter_code
_entity_poly.pdbx_strand_id
1 'polypeptide(L)'
;MKKISFLTAAFAIAASALVATTSCNKAQNNSNEASQASISAPEETYLTAVNRYLTDEIGKSYAPGEICIPCARIVDVDEQNPEDIQVWGDFWVFNYNVSGDTLKTVSGGSHPGLMHIRKADNTFEVTAFDQVADGAGNLESAKKIFGDRFEKFQKMNSDEKAREEDRARLIADYVKSNNLTVKCYQDYGWPAVNLQ
;
A
#
# COMPACT_ATOMS: atom_id res chain seq x y z
N MET A 1 -61.64 -23.41 -43.23
CA MET A 1 -60.45 -23.09 -44.04
C MET A 1 -59.43 -22.39 -43.15
N LYS A 2 -58.19 -22.89 -43.16
CA LYS A 2 -56.88 -22.28 -42.79
C LYS A 2 -56.76 -21.56 -41.42
N LYS A 3 -55.66 -21.63 -40.66
CA LYS A 3 -54.47 -22.48 -40.47
C LYS A 3 -53.58 -21.64 -39.51
N ILE A 4 -52.80 -22.29 -38.63
CA ILE A 4 -51.45 -21.85 -38.14
C ILE A 4 -51.46 -20.69 -37.11
N SER A 5 -50.66 -20.63 -36.04
CA SER A 5 -49.66 -21.50 -35.41
C SER A 5 -49.16 -20.82 -34.13
N PHE A 6 -48.76 -21.64 -33.16
CA PHE A 6 -47.78 -21.46 -32.08
C PHE A 6 -47.10 -20.09 -31.88
N LEU A 7 -47.08 -19.62 -30.63
CA LEU A 7 -45.83 -19.10 -30.06
C LEU A 7 -45.71 -19.50 -28.58
N THR A 8 -44.58 -20.14 -28.30
CA THR A 8 -44.14 -20.76 -27.06
C THR A 8 -43.76 -19.70 -26.02
N ALA A 9 -44.24 -19.83 -24.78
CA ALA A 9 -43.77 -19.03 -23.66
C ALA A 9 -42.38 -19.54 -23.22
N ALA A 10 -41.35 -18.73 -23.44
CA ALA A 10 -40.02 -18.96 -22.89
C ALA A 10 -39.99 -18.44 -21.44
N PHE A 11 -39.91 -19.35 -20.48
CA PHE A 11 -39.54 -19.02 -19.10
C PHE A 11 -38.04 -18.74 -19.07
N ALA A 12 -37.67 -17.49 -18.80
CA ALA A 12 -36.29 -17.10 -18.53
C ALA A 12 -35.90 -17.63 -17.14
N ILE A 13 -34.97 -18.58 -17.10
CA ILE A 13 -34.32 -19.00 -15.86
C ILE A 13 -33.24 -17.96 -15.56
N ALA A 14 -33.42 -17.24 -14.45
CA ALA A 14 -32.43 -16.33 -13.91
C ALA A 14 -31.18 -17.13 -13.49
N ALA A 15 -30.07 -16.91 -14.19
CA ALA A 15 -28.76 -17.38 -13.78
C ALA A 15 -28.31 -16.56 -12.56
N SER A 16 -28.48 -17.13 -11.37
CA SER A 16 -27.83 -16.61 -10.16
C SER A 16 -26.34 -16.94 -10.26
N ALA A 17 -25.53 -15.94 -10.58
CA ALA A 17 -24.07 -16.04 -10.53
C ALA A 17 -23.66 -16.16 -9.05
N LEU A 18 -23.35 -17.38 -8.63
CA LEU A 18 -22.73 -17.67 -7.34
C LEU A 18 -21.31 -17.09 -7.37
N VAL A 19 -21.11 -15.92 -6.75
CA VAL A 19 -19.77 -15.40 -6.49
C VAL A 19 -19.13 -16.33 -5.47
N ALA A 20 -18.19 -17.16 -5.93
CA ALA A 20 -17.39 -18.01 -5.08
C ALA A 20 -16.50 -17.13 -4.18
N THR A 21 -16.91 -16.95 -2.93
CA THR A 21 -16.04 -16.47 -1.86
C THR A 21 -15.09 -17.59 -1.49
N THR A 22 -13.98 -17.71 -2.21
CA THR A 22 -12.92 -18.64 -1.85
C THR A 22 -12.20 -18.12 -0.60
N SER A 23 -12.76 -18.44 0.57
CA SER A 23 -12.13 -18.30 1.87
C SER A 23 -11.04 -19.36 2.03
N CYS A 24 -9.83 -18.96 2.45
CA CYS A 24 -8.73 -19.89 2.73
C CYS A 24 -8.89 -20.51 4.13
N ASN A 25 -9.38 -21.74 4.24
CA ASN A 25 -9.36 -22.56 5.49
C ASN A 25 -9.24 -24.05 5.13
N LYS A 26 -8.45 -24.94 5.77
CA LYS A 26 -8.10 -25.26 7.19
C LYS A 26 -6.65 -25.85 7.25
N ALA A 27 -5.89 -25.89 8.37
CA ALA A 27 -6.11 -26.71 9.59
C ALA A 27 -5.26 -26.26 10.82
N GLN A 28 -5.54 -26.88 11.98
CA GLN A 28 -5.38 -26.43 13.37
C GLN A 28 -4.04 -26.73 14.11
N ASN A 29 -3.83 -25.93 15.17
CA ASN A 29 -3.23 -26.17 16.51
C ASN A 29 -1.73 -26.46 16.69
N ASN A 30 -1.04 -25.57 17.45
CA ASN A 30 -0.66 -25.85 18.84
C ASN A 30 -0.13 -24.58 19.56
N SER A 31 -0.50 -24.46 20.83
CA SER A 31 -0.07 -23.45 21.79
C SER A 31 1.38 -23.64 22.22
N ASN A 32 2.15 -22.54 22.41
CA ASN A 32 3.17 -22.48 23.45
C ASN A 32 3.52 -21.03 23.85
N GLU A 33 3.59 -20.89 25.17
CA GLU A 33 4.06 -19.84 26.10
C GLU A 33 4.64 -18.52 25.57
N ALA A 34 4.05 -17.44 26.08
CA ALA A 34 4.51 -16.07 25.95
C ALA A 34 5.71 -15.80 26.89
N SER A 35 6.88 -15.61 26.30
CA SER A 35 7.98 -14.88 26.93
C SER A 35 7.70 -13.39 26.79
N GLN A 36 7.51 -12.68 27.90
CA GLN A 36 7.43 -11.22 27.93
C GLN A 36 8.81 -10.64 27.59
N ALA A 37 9.09 -10.49 26.30
CA ALA A 37 10.07 -9.54 25.83
C ALA A 37 9.52 -8.14 26.14
N SER A 38 10.27 -7.35 26.91
CA SER A 38 10.02 -5.92 27.04
C SER A 38 10.08 -5.31 25.66
N ILE A 39 8.92 -5.00 25.06
CA ILE A 39 8.84 -4.32 23.78
C ILE A 39 9.37 -2.91 24.03
N SER A 40 10.64 -2.67 23.68
CA SER A 40 11.17 -1.32 23.57
C SER A 40 10.30 -0.58 22.55
N ALA A 41 9.97 0.68 22.83
CA ALA A 41 9.30 1.53 21.86
C ALA A 41 10.05 1.44 20.50
N PRO A 42 9.34 1.38 19.37
CA PRO A 42 9.98 1.31 18.06
C PRO A 42 10.99 2.45 17.92
N GLU A 43 12.17 2.12 17.40
CA GLU A 43 13.23 3.10 17.19
C GLU A 43 12.72 4.21 16.25
N GLU A 44 12.77 5.45 16.70
CA GLU A 44 12.33 6.59 15.89
C GLU A 44 13.42 6.89 14.86
N THR A 45 13.05 6.78 13.58
CA THR A 45 13.94 7.01 12.43
C THR A 45 13.27 7.95 11.45
N TYR A 46 14.02 8.43 10.45
CA TYR A 46 13.42 9.18 9.34
C TYR A 46 12.31 8.36 8.65
N LEU A 47 12.45 7.02 8.58
CA LEU A 47 11.44 6.16 7.95
C LEU A 47 10.15 6.12 8.77
N THR A 48 10.24 6.17 10.09
CA THR A 48 9.06 6.28 10.96
C THR A 48 8.32 7.60 10.71
N ALA A 49 9.05 8.71 10.53
CA ALA A 49 8.46 10.00 10.18
C ALA A 49 7.82 10.00 8.78
N VAL A 50 8.47 9.39 7.78
CA VAL A 50 7.91 9.19 6.43
C VAL A 50 6.60 8.40 6.51
N ASN A 51 6.61 7.25 7.17
CA ASN A 51 5.42 6.39 7.28
C ASN A 51 4.26 7.08 8.02
N ARG A 52 4.58 7.83 9.07
CA ARG A 52 3.61 8.66 9.80
C ARG A 52 3.02 9.73 8.88
N TYR A 53 3.83 10.51 8.19
CA TYR A 53 3.35 11.54 7.25
C TYR A 53 2.51 10.94 6.11
N LEU A 54 2.91 9.80 5.56
CA LEU A 54 2.14 9.12 4.52
C LEU A 54 0.77 8.67 5.01
N THR A 55 0.69 8.17 6.24
CA THR A 55 -0.58 7.70 6.83
C THR A 55 -1.46 8.87 7.25
N ASP A 56 -0.86 9.84 7.95
CA ASP A 56 -1.57 10.94 8.60
C ASP A 56 -1.90 12.06 7.63
N GLU A 57 -1.11 12.33 6.60
CA GLU A 57 -1.37 13.46 5.69
C GLU A 57 -1.80 12.96 4.31
N ILE A 58 -1.02 12.08 3.69
CA ILE A 58 -1.28 11.65 2.31
C ILE A 58 -2.47 10.69 2.23
N GLY A 59 -2.55 9.71 3.13
CA GLY A 59 -3.63 8.70 3.16
C GLY A 59 -5.04 9.30 3.28
N LYS A 60 -5.16 10.48 3.91
CA LYS A 60 -6.42 11.24 4.05
C LYS A 60 -6.94 11.81 2.72
N SER A 61 -6.07 11.93 1.71
CA SER A 61 -6.46 12.42 0.38
C SER A 61 -7.19 11.35 -0.46
N TYR A 62 -7.22 10.11 0.02
CA TYR A 62 -7.87 8.99 -0.63
C TYR A 62 -9.15 8.58 0.10
N ALA A 63 -10.01 7.82 -0.59
CA ALA A 63 -11.20 7.25 0.04
C ALA A 63 -10.77 6.40 1.26
N PRO A 64 -11.30 6.65 2.47
CA PRO A 64 -10.80 6.02 3.67
C PRO A 64 -11.12 4.53 3.69
N GLY A 65 -10.22 3.76 4.29
CA GLY A 65 -10.45 2.37 4.70
C GLY A 65 -10.33 2.23 6.21
N GLU A 66 -10.50 1.01 6.70
CA GLU A 66 -10.26 0.68 8.12
C GLU A 66 -8.78 0.76 8.50
N ILE A 67 -7.88 0.45 7.56
CA ILE A 67 -6.43 0.42 7.77
C ILE A 67 -5.73 1.18 6.63
N CYS A 68 -4.83 2.09 6.99
CA CYS A 68 -3.95 2.77 6.04
C CYS A 68 -2.52 2.24 6.22
N ILE A 69 -1.91 1.71 5.15
CA ILE A 69 -0.57 1.13 5.17
C ILE A 69 0.32 1.90 4.19
N PRO A 70 1.39 2.58 4.67
CA PRO A 70 2.38 3.20 3.80
C PRO A 70 3.32 2.14 3.20
N CYS A 71 3.70 2.33 1.94
CA CYS A 71 4.64 1.50 1.20
C CYS A 71 5.72 2.37 0.55
N ALA A 72 6.67 2.84 1.36
CA ALA A 72 7.76 3.70 0.90
C ALA A 72 8.92 2.91 0.27
N ARG A 73 9.35 3.29 -0.93
CA ARG A 73 10.56 2.78 -1.58
C ARG A 73 11.57 3.92 -1.72
N ILE A 74 12.69 3.82 -1.01
CA ILE A 74 13.67 4.91 -0.90
C ILE A 74 14.65 4.86 -2.08
N VAL A 75 14.74 5.96 -2.81
CA VAL A 75 15.72 6.15 -3.89
C VAL A 75 17.06 6.55 -3.30
N ASP A 76 17.10 7.55 -2.42
CA ASP A 76 18.33 8.02 -1.80
C ASP A 76 18.03 8.81 -0.52
N VAL A 77 19.03 8.97 0.33
CA VAL A 77 18.95 9.76 1.56
C VAL A 77 20.22 10.59 1.74
N ASP A 78 20.07 11.87 2.08
CA ASP A 78 21.15 12.72 2.58
C ASP A 78 20.86 13.15 4.02
N GLU A 79 21.62 12.60 4.97
CA GLU A 79 21.51 12.89 6.41
C GLU A 79 22.55 13.90 6.92
N GLN A 80 23.29 14.58 6.03
CA GLN A 80 24.37 15.49 6.43
C GLN A 80 23.89 16.70 7.25
N ASN A 81 22.66 17.15 7.01
CA ASN A 81 22.04 18.25 7.75
C ASN A 81 20.88 17.73 8.61
N PRO A 82 21.02 17.65 9.95
CA PRO A 82 19.94 17.16 10.80
C PRO A 82 18.70 18.08 10.81
N GLU A 83 18.83 19.36 10.43
CA GLU A 83 17.68 20.27 10.30
C GLU A 83 16.93 20.12 8.97
N ASP A 84 17.54 19.43 7.99
CA ASP A 84 16.96 19.18 6.66
C ASP A 84 17.56 17.89 6.06
N ILE A 85 17.16 16.75 6.61
CA ILE A 85 17.44 15.43 6.05
C ILE A 85 16.59 15.27 4.79
N GLN A 86 17.24 14.96 3.68
CA GLN A 86 16.59 14.86 2.38
C GLN A 86 16.35 13.39 2.04
N VAL A 87 15.08 13.00 1.88
CA VAL A 87 14.68 11.63 1.55
C VAL A 87 13.97 11.61 0.20
N TRP A 88 14.64 11.07 -0.82
CA TRP A 88 14.05 10.86 -2.14
C TRP A 88 13.41 9.48 -2.20
N GLY A 89 12.19 9.39 -2.73
CA GLY A 89 11.49 8.12 -2.78
C GLY A 89 10.30 8.08 -3.71
N ASP A 90 9.83 6.85 -3.96
CA ASP A 90 8.50 6.56 -4.46
C ASP A 90 7.63 6.15 -3.26
N PHE A 91 6.76 7.07 -2.83
CA PHE A 91 6.03 6.94 -1.59
C PHE A 91 4.58 6.55 -1.86
N TRP A 92 4.26 5.26 -1.70
CA TRP A 92 2.90 4.77 -1.85
C TRP A 92 2.15 4.79 -0.53
N VAL A 93 0.84 4.99 -0.61
CA VAL A 93 -0.08 4.76 0.50
C VAL A 93 -1.29 3.98 0.00
N PHE A 94 -1.78 3.05 0.80
CA PHE A 94 -2.94 2.23 0.48
C PHE A 94 -3.90 2.13 1.67
N ASN A 95 -5.18 2.36 1.41
CA ASN A 95 -6.26 2.16 2.36
C ASN A 95 -6.95 0.83 2.08
N TYR A 96 -7.22 0.07 3.15
CA TYR A 96 -7.79 -1.27 3.10
C TYR A 96 -8.98 -1.41 4.03
N ASN A 97 -9.93 -2.27 3.65
CA ASN A 97 -10.91 -2.83 4.57
C ASN A 97 -10.56 -4.28 4.89
N VAL A 98 -10.79 -4.70 6.13
CA VAL A 98 -10.60 -6.09 6.54
C VAL A 98 -11.84 -6.90 6.13
N SER A 99 -11.63 -7.95 5.36
CA SER A 99 -12.68 -8.88 4.95
C SER A 99 -12.24 -10.31 5.24
N GLY A 100 -12.59 -10.81 6.43
CA GLY A 100 -12.12 -12.11 6.90
C GLY A 100 -10.61 -12.10 7.12
N ASP A 101 -9.89 -12.95 6.38
CA ASP A 101 -8.42 -13.02 6.37
C ASP A 101 -7.78 -12.20 5.24
N THR A 102 -8.54 -11.36 4.53
CA THR A 102 -8.06 -10.57 3.39
C THR A 102 -8.13 -9.07 3.66
N LEU A 103 -7.06 -8.33 3.38
CA LEU A 103 -7.09 -6.88 3.22
C LEU A 103 -7.56 -6.52 1.80
N LYS A 104 -8.74 -5.92 1.67
CA LYS A 104 -9.28 -5.48 0.37
C LYS A 104 -8.90 -4.03 0.13
N THR A 105 -8.15 -3.76 -0.93
CA THR A 105 -7.74 -2.39 -1.27
C THR A 105 -8.97 -1.54 -1.61
N VAL A 106 -9.13 -0.43 -0.91
CA VAL A 106 -10.19 0.57 -1.13
C VAL A 106 -9.68 1.67 -2.06
N SER A 107 -8.48 2.16 -1.79
CA SER A 107 -7.86 3.27 -2.50
C SER A 107 -6.37 3.34 -2.21
N GLY A 108 -5.65 4.18 -2.93
CA GLY A 108 -4.24 4.43 -2.73
C GLY A 108 -3.58 4.98 -3.99
N GLY A 109 -2.30 5.31 -3.88
CA GLY A 109 -1.52 5.79 -5.00
C GLY A 109 -0.10 6.15 -4.64
N SER A 110 0.66 6.51 -5.67
CA SER A 110 2.06 6.91 -5.62
C SER A 110 2.18 8.42 -5.49
N HIS A 111 3.06 8.84 -4.58
CA HIS A 111 3.52 10.21 -4.46
C HIS A 111 5.05 10.20 -4.52
N PRO A 112 5.68 10.17 -5.70
CA PRO A 112 7.12 10.23 -5.77
C PRO A 112 7.59 11.66 -5.48
N GLY A 113 8.76 11.82 -4.86
CA GLY A 113 9.29 13.14 -4.58
C GLY A 113 10.43 13.17 -3.57
N LEU A 114 10.60 14.33 -2.94
CA LEU A 114 11.59 14.61 -1.91
C LEU A 114 10.91 15.07 -0.62
N MET A 115 11.02 14.27 0.45
CA MET A 115 10.62 14.69 1.79
C MET A 115 11.80 15.35 2.51
N HIS A 116 11.54 16.51 3.11
CA HIS A 116 12.45 17.23 3.97
C HIS A 116 12.12 16.91 5.43
N ILE A 117 13.09 16.39 6.18
CA ILE A 117 12.88 15.87 7.51
C ILE A 117 13.81 16.58 8.49
N ARG A 118 13.23 17.14 9.56
CA ARG A 118 14.02 17.67 10.68
C ARG A 118 14.16 16.60 11.75
N LYS A 119 15.38 16.43 12.26
CA LYS A 119 15.70 15.64 13.44
C LYS A 119 15.94 16.57 14.64
N ALA A 120 15.05 16.51 15.63
CA ALA A 120 15.23 17.20 16.90
C ALA A 120 15.30 16.16 18.03
N ASP A 121 16.40 16.16 18.78
CA ASP A 121 16.74 15.13 19.76
C ASP A 121 16.68 13.70 19.15
N ASN A 122 15.70 12.90 19.57
CA ASN A 122 15.41 11.56 19.07
C ASN A 122 14.07 11.49 18.31
N THR A 123 13.60 12.62 17.78
CA THR A 123 12.35 12.70 17.02
C THR A 123 12.62 13.17 15.60
N PHE A 124 11.88 12.61 14.65
CA PHE A 124 11.95 12.97 13.23
C PHE A 124 10.59 13.50 12.77
N GLU A 125 10.59 14.58 12.00
CA GLU A 125 9.37 15.23 11.53
C GLU A 125 9.53 15.62 10.05
N VAL A 126 8.56 15.24 9.20
CA VAL A 126 8.49 15.75 7.83
C VAL A 126 8.05 17.21 7.88
N THR A 127 8.89 18.11 7.40
CA THR A 127 8.66 19.57 7.40
C THR A 127 8.19 20.10 6.06
N ALA A 128 8.56 19.43 4.96
CA ALA A 128 8.09 19.74 3.61
C ALA A 128 8.12 18.50 2.71
N PHE A 129 7.34 18.55 1.63
CA PHE A 129 7.31 17.49 0.63
C PHE A 129 7.20 18.06 -0.79
N ASP A 130 8.31 18.02 -1.52
CA ASP A 130 8.36 18.37 -2.94
C ASP A 130 7.90 17.17 -3.77
N GLN A 131 6.62 17.19 -4.14
CA GLN A 131 5.98 16.13 -4.91
C GLN A 131 6.20 16.28 -6.41
N VAL A 132 6.44 15.15 -7.08
CA VAL A 132 6.38 15.06 -8.54
C VAL A 132 4.96 15.38 -8.98
N ALA A 133 4.84 16.28 -9.95
CA ALA A 133 3.55 16.67 -10.51
C ALA A 133 2.92 15.52 -11.30
N ASP A 134 1.61 15.59 -11.50
CA ASP A 134 0.88 14.67 -12.34
C ASP A 134 0.81 15.16 -13.81
N GLY A 135 0.26 14.29 -14.67
CA GLY A 135 -0.02 14.61 -16.07
C GLY A 135 1.20 15.12 -16.85
N ALA A 136 1.00 16.22 -17.59
CA ALA A 136 2.03 16.80 -18.46
C ALA A 136 3.26 17.34 -17.69
N GLY A 137 3.12 17.65 -16.39
CA GLY A 137 4.21 18.13 -15.56
C GLY A 137 5.09 17.04 -14.95
N ASN A 138 4.70 15.77 -15.10
CA ASN A 138 5.32 14.65 -14.40
C ASN A 138 6.81 14.49 -14.69
N LEU A 139 7.19 14.42 -15.97
CA LEU A 139 8.59 14.19 -16.34
C LEU A 139 9.52 15.34 -15.93
N GLU A 140 9.09 16.59 -16.18
CA GLU A 140 9.90 17.78 -15.89
C GLU A 140 10.09 17.97 -14.38
N SER A 141 9.02 17.81 -13.59
CA SER A 141 9.11 17.90 -12.13
C SER A 141 9.94 16.76 -11.54
N ALA A 142 9.81 15.52 -12.04
CA ALA A 142 10.62 14.40 -11.59
C ALA A 142 12.12 14.63 -11.86
N LYS A 143 12.49 15.10 -13.06
CA LYS A 143 13.90 15.45 -13.36
C LYS A 143 14.41 16.55 -12.45
N LYS A 144 13.60 17.57 -12.17
CA LYS A 144 13.96 18.67 -11.27
C LYS A 144 14.19 18.19 -9.83
N ILE A 145 13.27 17.38 -9.30
CA ILE A 145 13.29 16.94 -7.89
C ILE A 145 14.40 15.91 -7.65
N PHE A 146 14.54 14.93 -8.55
CA PHE A 146 15.51 13.85 -8.37
C PHE A 146 16.92 14.22 -8.89
N GLY A 147 17.04 15.16 -9.84
CA GLY A 147 18.33 15.58 -10.39
C GLY A 147 19.15 14.39 -10.88
N ASP A 148 20.39 14.26 -10.38
CA ASP A 148 21.31 13.16 -10.71
C ASP A 148 20.78 11.77 -10.28
N ARG A 149 19.74 11.72 -9.44
CA ARG A 149 19.08 10.47 -9.00
C ARG A 149 17.94 10.06 -9.93
N PHE A 150 17.60 10.86 -10.93
CA PHE A 150 16.43 10.63 -11.79
C PHE A 150 16.48 9.27 -12.50
N GLU A 151 17.65 8.83 -12.98
CA GLU A 151 17.78 7.52 -13.63
C GLU A 151 17.52 6.36 -12.66
N LYS A 152 18.01 6.47 -11.41
CA LYS A 152 17.76 5.49 -10.36
C LYS A 152 16.27 5.43 -10.01
N PHE A 153 15.64 6.60 -9.85
CA PHE A 153 14.20 6.72 -9.64
C PHE A 153 13.42 6.10 -10.80
N GLN A 154 13.74 6.44 -12.05
CA GLN A 154 13.03 5.93 -13.22
C GLN A 154 13.11 4.40 -13.30
N LYS A 155 14.30 3.83 -13.08
CA LYS A 155 14.48 2.38 -13.03
C LYS A 155 13.62 1.74 -11.95
N MET A 156 13.67 2.27 -10.72
CA MET A 156 12.90 1.77 -9.58
C MET A 156 11.39 1.86 -9.80
N ASN A 157 10.91 2.99 -10.33
CA ASN A 157 9.48 3.27 -10.56
C ASN A 157 8.91 2.42 -11.71
N SER A 158 9.72 2.12 -12.73
CA SER A 158 9.31 1.28 -13.85
C SER A 158 9.31 -0.22 -13.55
N ASP A 159 9.91 -0.65 -12.43
CA ASP A 159 9.97 -2.06 -12.03
C ASP A 159 8.73 -2.44 -11.21
N GLU A 160 7.65 -2.71 -11.93
CA GLU A 160 6.36 -3.14 -11.35
C GLU A 160 6.49 -4.42 -10.51
N LYS A 161 7.27 -5.40 -10.97
CA LYS A 161 7.43 -6.65 -10.24
C LYS A 161 8.07 -6.40 -8.88
N ALA A 162 9.18 -5.67 -8.85
CA ALA A 162 9.85 -5.33 -7.59
C ALA A 162 8.94 -4.48 -6.67
N ARG A 163 8.14 -3.58 -7.25
CA ARG A 163 7.17 -2.77 -6.49
C ARG A 163 6.11 -3.64 -5.80
N GLU A 164 5.52 -4.60 -6.50
CA GLU A 164 4.51 -5.49 -5.91
C GLU A 164 5.12 -6.46 -4.88
N GLU A 165 6.36 -6.93 -5.09
CA GLU A 165 7.10 -7.72 -4.10
C GLU A 165 7.38 -6.91 -2.82
N ASP A 166 7.82 -5.65 -2.95
CA ASP A 166 8.02 -4.74 -1.83
C ASP A 166 6.70 -4.45 -1.10
N ARG A 167 5.61 -4.21 -1.84
CA ARG A 167 4.28 -3.98 -1.27
C ARG A 167 3.82 -5.19 -0.45
N ALA A 168 3.91 -6.40 -1.00
CA ALA A 168 3.54 -7.62 -0.28
C ALA A 168 4.35 -7.80 1.01
N ARG A 169 5.67 -7.59 0.94
CA ARG A 169 6.55 -7.66 2.12
C ARG A 169 6.17 -6.62 3.18
N LEU A 170 5.98 -5.35 2.80
CA LEU A 170 5.65 -4.27 3.72
C LEU A 170 4.27 -4.46 4.38
N ILE A 171 3.29 -4.99 3.64
CA ILE A 171 1.99 -5.37 4.21
C ILE A 171 2.17 -6.53 5.19
N ALA A 172 2.95 -7.55 4.87
CA ALA A 172 3.23 -8.67 5.77
C ALA A 172 3.90 -8.20 7.08
N ASP A 173 4.88 -7.30 6.98
CA ASP A 173 5.56 -6.68 8.13
C ASP A 173 4.57 -5.87 8.98
N TYR A 174 3.67 -5.11 8.37
CA TYR A 174 2.61 -4.37 9.06
C TYR A 174 1.65 -5.32 9.79
N VAL A 175 1.19 -6.36 9.11
CA VAL A 175 0.28 -7.38 9.67
C VAL A 175 0.89 -8.03 10.91
N LYS A 176 2.16 -8.42 10.81
CA LYS A 176 2.91 -9.01 11.93
C LYS A 176 3.08 -8.02 13.08
N SER A 177 3.49 -6.79 12.79
CA SER A 177 3.78 -5.76 13.81
C SER A 177 2.52 -5.29 14.55
N ASN A 178 1.36 -5.38 13.90
CA ASN A 178 0.06 -4.98 14.46
C ASN A 178 -0.78 -6.18 14.93
N ASN A 179 -0.21 -7.39 14.96
CA ASN A 179 -0.89 -8.63 15.38
C ASN A 179 -2.22 -8.89 14.63
N LEU A 180 -2.27 -8.57 13.34
CA LEU A 180 -3.44 -8.83 12.50
C LEU A 180 -3.46 -10.29 12.05
N THR A 181 -4.65 -10.88 11.96
CA THR A 181 -4.82 -12.30 11.57
C THR A 181 -4.99 -12.51 10.06
N VAL A 182 -4.91 -11.43 9.27
CA VAL A 182 -5.03 -11.48 7.82
C VAL A 182 -3.85 -12.23 7.19
N LYS A 183 -4.10 -12.89 6.06
CA LYS A 183 -3.14 -13.74 5.34
C LYS A 183 -2.88 -13.28 3.91
N CYS A 184 -3.73 -12.42 3.38
CA CYS A 184 -3.61 -11.92 2.02
C CYS A 184 -4.06 -10.47 1.90
N TYR A 185 -3.64 -9.82 0.82
CA TYR A 185 -4.28 -8.60 0.33
C TYR A 185 -4.83 -8.83 -1.07
N GLN A 186 -5.76 -7.99 -1.50
CA GLN A 186 -6.36 -8.11 -2.82
C GLN A 186 -6.80 -6.75 -3.36
N ASP A 187 -6.38 -6.48 -4.60
CA ASP A 187 -6.88 -5.35 -5.40
C ASP A 187 -8.17 -5.73 -6.15
N TYR A 188 -9.01 -4.74 -6.43
CA TYR A 188 -10.27 -4.96 -7.12
C TYR A 188 -10.07 -5.61 -8.49
N GLY A 189 -10.75 -6.74 -8.73
CA GLY A 189 -10.68 -7.47 -9.99
C GLY A 189 -9.45 -8.37 -10.17
N TRP A 190 -8.51 -8.38 -9.21
CA TRP A 190 -7.30 -9.18 -9.26
C TRP A 190 -7.36 -10.36 -8.27
N PRO A 191 -6.61 -11.45 -8.49
CA PRO A 191 -6.45 -12.51 -7.50
C PRO A 191 -5.85 -11.98 -6.19
N ALA A 192 -6.18 -12.61 -5.07
CA ALA A 192 -5.55 -12.29 -3.78
C ALA A 192 -4.07 -12.73 -3.76
N VAL A 193 -3.23 -11.94 -3.11
CA VAL A 193 -1.79 -12.17 -2.94
C VAL A 193 -1.53 -12.65 -1.51
N ASN A 194 -0.84 -13.78 -1.38
CA ASN A 194 -0.49 -14.36 -0.08
C ASN A 194 0.66 -13.58 0.58
N LEU A 195 0.55 -13.36 1.89
CA LEU A 195 1.52 -12.66 2.74
C LEU A 195 2.38 -13.62 3.59
N GLN A 196 2.16 -14.93 3.48
CA GLN A 196 2.84 -15.99 4.24
C GLN A 196 3.81 -16.81 3.39
#